data_AF-A0A9D5EJ92-F1
#
_entry.id   AF-A0A9D5EJ92-F1
#
_cell.length_a   1.000
_cell.length_b   1.000
_cell.length_c   1.000
_cell.angle_alpha   90.00
_cell.angle_beta   90.00
_cell.angle_gamma   90.00
#
_symmetry.space_group_name_H-M   'P 1'
#
loop_
_entity.id
_entity.type
_entity.pdbx_description
1 polymer ?
#
loop_
_entity_poly.entity_id
_entity_poly.type
_entity_poly.pdbx_seq_one_letter_code
_entity_poly.pdbx_strand_id
1 'polypeptide(L)' 'MVMRRVAHYLQAGVRLLWLIDPDEGQVTIWQPGESPQVVTPPEKLSAEAVLPGFEIDTARLFASAREA' A
#
# COMPACT_ATOMS: atom_id res chain seq x y z
N MET A 1 -13.16 3.96 10.44
CA MET A 1 -13.18 5.13 9.53
C MET A 1 -12.29 4.91 8.29
N VAL A 2 -11.10 4.33 8.45
CA VAL A 2 -10.15 4.07 7.35
C VAL A 2 -10.74 3.20 6.24
N MET A 3 -11.37 2.06 6.58
CA MET A 3 -12.00 1.17 5.58
C MET A 3 -13.10 1.85 4.74
N ARG A 4 -13.80 2.84 5.31
CA ARG A 4 -14.77 3.64 4.55
C ARG A 4 -14.10 4.52 3.50
N ARG A 5 -12.91 5.07 3.81
CA ARG A 5 -12.11 5.85 2.84
C ARG A 5 -11.57 4.95 1.75
N VAL A 6 -11.02 3.78 2.11
CA VAL A 6 -10.55 2.77 1.14
C VAL A 6 -11.68 2.42 0.17
N ALA A 7 -12.87 2.07 0.67
CA ALA A 7 -14.02 1.78 -0.17
C ALA A 7 -14.41 2.97 -1.08
N HIS A 8 -14.40 4.20 -0.54
CA HIS A 8 -14.70 5.40 -1.33
C HIS A 8 -13.70 5.62 -2.48
N TYR A 9 -12.40 5.44 -2.23
CA TYR A 9 -11.38 5.56 -3.28
C TYR A 9 -11.52 4.47 -4.35
N LEU A 10 -11.78 3.23 -3.94
CA LEU A 10 -11.99 2.14 -4.89
C LEU A 10 -13.25 2.37 -5.74
N GLN A 11 -14.34 2.87 -5.14
CA GLN A 11 -15.55 3.25 -5.87
C GLN A 11 -15.34 4.42 -6.85
N ALA A 12 -14.38 5.32 -6.56
CA ALA A 12 -14.01 6.42 -7.44
C ALA A 12 -13.11 5.98 -8.63
N GLY A 13 -12.79 4.68 -8.75
CA GLY A 13 -12.01 4.15 -9.87
C GLY A 13 -10.49 4.18 -9.67
N VAL A 14 -10.02 4.28 -8.42
CA VAL A 14 -8.58 4.15 -8.11
C VAL A 14 -8.07 2.77 -8.51
N ARG A 15 -6.97 2.75 -9.29
CA ARG A 15 -6.37 1.51 -9.84
C ARG A 15 -5.40 0.81 -8.89
N LEU A 16 -4.83 1.53 -7.94
CA LEU A 16 -3.91 1.00 -6.93
C LEU A 16 -4.04 1.83 -5.66
N LEU A 17 -4.27 1.18 -4.53
CA LEU A 17 -4.28 1.81 -3.21
C LEU A 17 -3.37 1.02 -2.26
N TRP A 18 -2.42 1.71 -1.64
CA TRP A 18 -1.59 1.16 -0.56
C TRP A 18 -2.03 1.79 0.76
N LEU A 19 -2.47 0.95 1.71
CA LEU A 19 -2.65 1.35 3.10
C LEU A 19 -1.45 0.88 3.88
N ILE A 20 -0.65 1.83 4.35
CA ILE A 20 0.51 1.56 5.19
C ILE A 20 0.04 1.64 6.64
N ASP A 21 0.24 0.56 7.39
CA ASP A 21 0.01 0.49 8.82
C ASP A 21 1.37 0.42 9.54
N PRO A 22 1.88 1.53 10.10
CA PRO A 22 3.16 1.57 10.79
C PRO A 22 3.18 0.80 12.11
N ASP A 23 2.02 0.69 12.78
CA ASP A 23 1.90 0.02 14.08
C ASP A 23 2.00 -1.50 13.90
N GLU A 24 1.34 -2.04 12.87
CA GLU A 24 1.46 -3.45 12.48
C GLU A 24 2.68 -3.74 11.59
N GLY A 25 3.31 -2.70 11.03
CA GLY A 25 4.47 -2.85 10.16
C GLY A 25 4.14 -3.54 8.84
N GLN A 26 2.95 -3.28 8.28
CA GLN A 26 2.48 -3.94 7.06
C GLN A 26 1.88 -2.94 6.07
N VAL A 27 1.83 -3.36 4.80
CA VAL A 27 1.16 -2.61 3.74
C VAL A 27 0.09 -3.49 3.13
N THR A 28 -1.15 -3.00 3.12
CA THR A 28 -2.26 -3.65 2.42
C THR A 28 -2.44 -2.99 1.06
N ILE A 29 -2.54 -3.80 0.02
CA ILE A 29 -2.61 -3.39 -1.38
C ILE A 29 -4.00 -3.76 -1.91
N TRP A 30 -4.71 -2.79 -2.48
CA TRP A 30 -5.94 -3.01 -3.21
C TRP A 30 -5.77 -2.67 -4.68
N GLN A 31 -6.21 -3.58 -5.54
CA GLN A 31 -6.34 -3.41 -6.98
C GLN A 31 -7.76 -3.77 -7.41
N PRO A 32 -8.33 -3.10 -8.43
CA PRO A 32 -9.65 -3.44 -8.95
C PRO A 32 -9.73 -4.90 -9.41
N GLY A 33 -10.73 -5.63 -8.91
CA GLY A 33 -10.96 -7.03 -9.29
C GLY A 33 -10.09 -8.06 -8.56
N GLU A 34 -9.20 -7.62 -7.67
CA GLU A 34 -8.35 -8.49 -6.86
C GLU A 34 -8.73 -8.44 -5.38
N SER A 35 -8.50 -9.54 -4.68
CA SER A 35 -8.55 -9.55 -3.21
C SER A 35 -7.39 -8.71 -2.65
N PRO A 36 -7.58 -8.03 -1.51
CA PRO A 36 -6.51 -7.26 -0.89
C PRO A 36 -5.31 -8.14 -0.56
N GLN A 37 -4.10 -7.68 -0.88
CA GLN A 37 -2.85 -8.37 -0.54
C GLN A 37 -2.17 -7.66 0.64
N VAL A 38 -1.70 -8.42 1.62
CA VAL A 38 -0.88 -7.88 2.73
C VAL A 38 0.58 -8.21 2.48
N VAL A 39 1.44 -7.20 2.60
CA VAL A 39 2.89 -7.32 2.46
C VAL A 39 3.55 -6.84 3.76
N THR A 40 4.55 -7.58 4.22
CA THR A 40 5.34 -7.23 5.41
C THR A 40 6.82 -7.09 5.02
N PRO A 41 7.60 -6.27 5.71
CA PRO A 41 9.03 -6.15 5.45
C PRO A 41 9.77 -7.48 5.68
N PRO A 42 10.89 -7.72 4.98
CA PRO A 42 11.53 -6.87 3.97
C PRO A 42 11.11 -7.25 2.54
N GLU A 43 10.19 -6.48 1.95
CA GLU A 43 9.78 -6.64 0.56
C GLU A 43 9.87 -5.36 -0.25
N LYS A 44 9.95 -5.50 -1.58
CA LYS A 44 9.84 -4.40 -2.52
C LYS A 44 8.41 -4.35 -3.09
N LEU A 45 7.74 -3.22 -2.89
CA LEU A 45 6.44 -2.95 -3.49
C LEU A 45 6.62 -2.24 -4.82
N SER A 46 6.07 -2.82 -5.89
CA SER A 46 6.06 -2.21 -7.22
C SER A 46 4.70 -1.62 -7.54
N ALA A 47 4.69 -0.43 -8.14
CA ALA A 47 3.49 0.20 -8.69
C ALA A 47 3.47 0.17 -10.23
N GLU A 48 4.20 -0.75 -10.88
CA GLU A 48 4.39 -0.82 -12.34
C GLU A 48 3.08 -0.67 -13.14
N ALA A 49 1.99 -1.27 -12.65
CA ALA A 49 0.68 -1.23 -13.30
C ALA A 49 0.07 0.19 -13.42
N VAL A 50 0.50 1.14 -12.60
CA VAL A 50 0.02 2.53 -12.60
C VAL A 50 1.13 3.56 -12.82
N LEU A 51 2.35 3.24 -12.39
CA LEU A 51 3.55 4.08 -12.44
C LEU A 51 4.76 3.19 -12.82
N PRO A 52 5.06 3.06 -14.12
CA PRO A 52 6.17 2.25 -14.59
C PRO A 52 7.52 2.67 -13.96
N GLY A 53 8.28 1.69 -13.49
CA GLY A 53 9.57 1.87 -12.81
C GLY A 53 9.49 2.34 -11.35
N PHE A 54 8.29 2.49 -10.79
CA PHE A 54 8.14 2.90 -9.39
C PHE A 54 8.19 1.69 -8.44
N GLU A 55 9.17 1.70 -7.54
CA GLU A 55 9.34 0.71 -6.48
C GLU A 55 9.61 1.38 -5.11
N ILE A 56 9.10 0.79 -4.04
CA ILE A 56 9.42 1.16 -2.66
C ILE A 56 9.95 -0.05 -1.90
N ASP A 57 11.07 0.15 -1.20
CA ASP A 57 11.57 -0.79 -0.20
C ASP A 57 10.81 -0.60 1.13
N THR A 58 10.04 -1.61 1.54
CA THR A 58 9.23 -1.56 2.76
C THR A 58 10.07 -1.47 4.03
N ALA A 59 11.26 -2.08 4.08
CA ALA A 59 12.13 -1.97 5.23
C ALA A 59 12.57 -0.51 5.44
N ARG A 60 12.93 0.18 4.36
CA ARG A 60 13.27 1.61 4.40
C ARG A 60 12.06 2.48 4.74
N LEU A 61 10.88 2.15 4.19
CA LEU A 61 9.64 2.86 4.46
C LEU A 61 9.33 2.91 5.96
N PHE A 62 9.35 1.75 6.64
CA PHE A 62 9.06 1.68 8.08
C PHE A 62 10.23 2.10 8.98
N ALA A 63 11.45 2.19 8.46
CA ALA A 63 12.54 2.85 9.19
C ALA A 63 12.25 4.35 9.33
N SER A 64 11.83 5.00 8.25
CA SER A 64 11.53 6.44 8.25
C SER A 64 10.32 6.83 9.10
N ALA A 65 9.33 5.95 9.21
CA ALA A 65 8.13 6.19 10.02
C ALA A 65 8.39 6.14 11.54
N ARG A 66 9.49 5.52 11.98
CA ARG A 66 9.89 5.43 13.39
C ARG A 66 10.69 6.64 13.87
N GLU A 67 11.13 7.49 12.96
CA GLU A 67 11.97 8.67 13.25
C GLU A 67 11.18 9.99 13.30
N ALA A 68 9.86 9.94 13.09
CA ALA A 68 8.94 11.09 13.08
C ALA A 68 8.01 11.09 14.31
#